data_AF-A0A5K0Z0V8-F1
#
_entry.id   AF-A0A5K0Z0V8-F1
#
_cell.length_a   1.000
_cell.length_b   1.000
_cell.length_c   1.000
_cell.angle_alpha   90.00
_cell.angle_beta   90.00
_cell.angle_gamma   90.00
#
_symmetry.space_group_name_H-M   'P 1'
#
loop_
_entity.id
_entity.type
_entity.pdbx_description
1 polymer ?
#
loop_
_entity_poly.entity_id
_entity_poly.type
_entity_poly.pdbx_seq_one_letter_code
_entity_poly.pdbx_strand_id
1 'polypeptide(L)' 'STHDQYVFSFFQDHRSCHGFEEVLMRYREIVPHLALS' A
#
# COMPACT_ATOMS: atom_id res chain seq x y z
N SER A 1 14.70 9.93 -7.73
CA SER A 1 14.44 8.62 -7.12
C SER A 1 14.46 8.83 -5.62
N THR A 2 13.31 8.95 -4.98
CA THR A 2 13.24 8.87 -3.52
C THR A 2 13.58 7.43 -3.17
N HIS A 3 14.83 7.20 -2.75
CA HIS A 3 15.35 5.88 -2.38
C HIS A 3 14.83 5.45 -1.00
N ASP A 4 13.51 5.59 -0.78
CA ASP A 4 12.84 5.08 0.41
C ASP A 4 12.67 3.58 0.23
N GLN A 5 13.65 2.81 0.72
CA GLN A 5 13.66 1.35 0.65
C GLN A 5 12.64 0.70 1.61
N TYR A 6 11.87 1.50 2.33
CA TYR A 6 10.90 1.08 3.34
C TYR A 6 9.45 1.32 2.89
N VAL A 7 9.19 1.23 1.58
CA VAL A 7 7.84 1.33 1.02
C VAL A 7 7.36 -0.03 0.54
N PHE A 8 6.06 -0.26 0.68
CA PHE A 8 5.39 -1.42 0.10
C PHE A 8 4.26 -0.95 -0.82
N SER A 9 3.98 -1.72 -1.86
CA SER A 9 2.83 -1.51 -2.73
C SER A 9 1.58 -2.14 -2.12
N PHE A 10 0.41 -1.56 -2.40
CA PHE A 10 -0.87 -2.14 -1.95
C PHE A 10 -1.21 -3.44 -2.68
N PHE A 11 -0.62 -3.66 -3.86
CA PHE A 11 -0.82 -4.85 -4.67
C PHE A 11 0.52 -5.50 -5.03
N GLN A 12 0.54 -6.83 -5.09
CA GLN A 12 1.72 -7.63 -5.42
C GLN A 12 2.20 -7.43 -6.86
N ASP A 13 1.29 -7.12 -7.79
CA ASP A 13 1.60 -6.82 -9.18
C ASP A 13 2.00 -5.34 -9.39
N HIS A 14 2.17 -4.58 -8.31
CA HIS A 14 2.49 -3.15 -8.31
C HIS A 14 1.52 -2.27 -9.12
N ARG A 15 0.28 -2.75 -9.35
CA ARG A 15 -0.72 -1.93 -10.02
C ARG A 15 -1.10 -0.73 -9.15
N SER A 16 -1.43 0.38 -9.81
CA SER A 16 -1.99 1.55 -9.11
C SER A 16 -3.44 1.27 -8.69
N CYS A 17 -3.89 1.96 -7.64
CA CYS A 17 -5.30 1.96 -7.25
C CYS A 17 -6.14 2.77 -8.26
N HIS A 18 -7.37 2.33 -8.48
CA HIS A 18 -8.40 3.00 -9.25
C HIS A 18 -9.18 3.96 -8.33
N GLY A 19 -8.67 5.19 -8.24
CA GLY A 19 -9.29 6.24 -7.44
C GLY A 19 -9.08 6.07 -5.92
N PHE A 20 -9.55 7.06 -5.18
CA PHE A 20 -9.31 7.16 -3.74
C PHE A 20 -10.06 6.11 -2.91
N GLU A 21 -11.21 5.65 -3.39
CA GLU A 21 -11.99 4.62 -2.71
C GLU A 21 -11.24 3.29 -2.64
N GLU A 22 -10.58 2.87 -3.73
CA GLU A 22 -9.78 1.63 -3.73
C GLU A 22 -8.55 1.77 -2.81
N VAL A 23 -7.95 2.96 -2.74
CA VAL A 23 -6.87 3.24 -1.79
C VAL A 23 -7.34 3.02 -0.35
N LEU A 24 -8.48 3.63 0.04
CA LEU A 24 -9.01 3.49 1.40
C LEU A 24 -9.37 2.05 1.75
N MET A 25 -10.00 1.33 0.81
CA MET A 25 -10.35 -0.08 0.98
C MET A 25 -9.09 -0.91 1.23
N ARG A 26 -8.08 -0.81 0.35
CA ARG A 26 -6.84 -1.58 0.45
C ARG A 26 -6.03 -1.22 1.68
N TYR A 27 -5.95 0.05 2.03
CA TYR A 27 -5.28 0.49 3.24
C TYR A 27 -5.89 -0.20 4.48
N ARG A 28 -7.22 -0.23 4.60
CA ARG A 28 -7.91 -0.89 5.73
C ARG A 28 -7.67 -2.40 5.80
N GLU A 29 -7.51 -3.07 4.66
CA GLU A 29 -7.17 -4.50 4.60
C GLU A 29 -5.72 -4.77 5.06
N ILE A 30 -4.78 -3.91 4.66
CA ILE A 30 -3.35 -4.14 4.86
C ILE A 30 -2.92 -3.74 6.27
N VAL A 31 -3.43 -2.63 6.81
CA VAL A 31 -2.99 -2.05 8.09
C VAL A 31 -2.92 -3.03 9.26
N PRO A 32 -3.91 -3.91 9.51
CA PRO A 32 -3.85 -4.86 10.62
C PRO A 32 -2.69 -5.85 10.54
N HIS A 33 -2.14 -6.04 9.33
CA HIS A 33 -1.05 -6.96 9.04
C HIS A 33 0.31 -6.27 8.93
N LEU A 34 0.36 -4.94 9.04
CA LEU A 34 1.61 -4.19 9.02
C LEU A 34 2.24 -4.20 10.41
N ALA A 35 3.42 -4.80 10.52
CA ALA A 35 4.33 -4.57 11.62
C ALA A 35 5.25 -3.40 11.24
N LEU A 36 4.92 -2.19 11.69
CA LEU A 36 5.79 -1.02 11.56
C LEU A 36 6.72 -1.01 12.78
N SER A 37 8.00 -1.32 12.56
CA SER A 37 9.07 -1.31 13.57
C SER A 37 9.95 -0.07 13.44
#